data_AF-F8NEU7-F1
#
_entry.id   AF-F8NEU7-F1
#
_cell.length_a   1.000
_cell.length_b   1.000
_cell.length_c   1.000
_cell.angle_alpha   90.00
_cell.angle_beta   90.00
_cell.angle_gamma   90.00
#
_symmetry.space_group_name_H-M   'P 1'
#
loop_
_entity.id
_entity.type
_entity.pdbx_description
1 polymer ?
#
loop_
_entity_poly.entity_id
_entity_poly.type
_entity_poly.pdbx_seq_one_letter_code
_entity_poly.pdbx_strand_id
1 'polypeptide(L)'
;MASPSNAGGEHNNADIDPIWMSSRTSRQIYALGEVEKTDGPEDNLPQGEERSEQFVLEVSEYFERLDAIQVAIRSSLAHMRQSRIAPSAINAPPLGAIPPSLGVGLPVTEDTTGANEANRGLQEERVDRDAWVGILDALTRLQAAKEQEVQPEAHQAMDTRK
;
A
#
# COMPACT_ATOMS: atom_id res chain seq x y z
N MET A 1 -12.42 -47.70 -54.09
CA MET A 1 -12.39 -46.45 -53.30
C MET A 1 -10.97 -46.27 -52.81
N ALA A 2 -10.36 -45.11 -53.01
CA ALA A 2 -8.96 -44.84 -52.68
C ALA A 2 -8.86 -43.66 -51.72
N SER A 3 -7.89 -43.70 -50.81
CA SER A 3 -7.68 -42.66 -49.80
C SER A 3 -7.15 -41.37 -50.45
N PRO A 4 -7.54 -40.17 -49.96
CA PRO A 4 -6.82 -38.95 -50.30
C PRO A 4 -5.41 -39.02 -49.71
N SER A 5 -4.38 -38.75 -50.52
CA SER A 5 -3.00 -38.70 -50.05
C SER A 5 -2.75 -37.40 -49.28
N ASN A 6 -2.04 -37.49 -48.15
CA ASN A 6 -1.67 -36.33 -47.35
C ASN A 6 -0.54 -35.56 -48.05
N ALA A 7 -0.86 -34.42 -48.67
CA ALA A 7 0.11 -33.56 -49.34
C ALA A 7 0.85 -32.68 -48.32
N GLY A 8 1.84 -33.27 -47.62
CA GLY A 8 2.79 -32.50 -46.83
C GLY A 8 3.64 -31.59 -47.72
N GLY A 9 3.78 -30.32 -47.32
CA GLY A 9 4.55 -29.34 -48.10
C GLY A 9 6.04 -29.62 -48.08
N GLU A 10 6.60 -30.05 -49.21
CA GLU A 10 8.05 -30.12 -49.42
C GLU A 10 8.61 -28.71 -49.65
N HIS A 11 8.91 -28.00 -48.55
CA HIS A 11 9.68 -26.76 -48.60
C HIS A 11 11.09 -27.06 -49.13
N ASN A 12 11.36 -26.67 -50.37
CA ASN A 12 12.60 -26.99 -51.06
C ASN A 12 13.81 -26.35 -50.36
N ASN A 13 14.64 -27.21 -49.77
CA ASN A 13 15.89 -26.88 -49.05
C ASN A 13 17.02 -26.41 -50.00
N ALA A 14 16.65 -25.76 -51.11
CA ALA A 14 17.52 -25.28 -52.17
C ALA A 14 17.54 -23.73 -52.27
N ASP A 15 16.48 -23.05 -51.81
CA ASP A 15 16.41 -21.59 -51.73
C ASP A 15 16.98 -21.03 -50.40
N ILE A 16 17.29 -21.90 -49.44
CA ILE A 16 17.90 -21.51 -48.15
C ILE A 16 19.41 -21.33 -48.36
N ASP A 17 19.92 -20.11 -48.12
CA ASP A 17 21.35 -19.78 -48.23
C ASP A 17 22.20 -20.77 -47.38
N PRO A 18 23.23 -21.42 -47.97
CA PRO A 18 24.08 -22.38 -47.25
C PRO A 18 24.78 -21.80 -46.02
N ILE A 19 24.90 -20.48 -45.87
CA ILE A 19 25.35 -19.83 -44.63
C ILE A 19 24.44 -20.19 -43.45
N TRP A 20 23.10 -20.20 -43.64
CA TRP A 20 22.15 -20.61 -42.60
C TRP A 20 22.23 -22.11 -42.31
N MET A 21 22.48 -22.93 -43.33
CA MET A 21 22.62 -24.38 -43.20
C MET A 21 24.01 -24.85 -42.71
N SER A 22 25.02 -23.99 -42.73
CA SER A 22 26.41 -24.35 -42.39
C SER A 22 26.57 -24.87 -40.96
N SER A 23 25.98 -24.18 -39.98
CA SER A 23 26.15 -24.43 -38.55
C SER A 23 24.88 -24.99 -37.90
N ARG A 24 25.03 -25.64 -36.74
CA ARG A 24 23.89 -25.97 -35.87
C ARG A 24 23.26 -24.70 -35.30
N THR A 25 24.07 -23.71 -34.92
CA THR A 25 23.60 -22.43 -34.38
C THR A 25 22.87 -21.62 -35.45
N SER A 26 23.40 -21.55 -36.68
CA SER A 26 22.74 -20.86 -37.79
C SER A 26 21.39 -21.49 -38.12
N ARG A 27 21.29 -22.84 -38.17
CA ARG A 27 20.02 -23.55 -38.31
C ARG A 27 19.05 -23.31 -37.16
N GLN A 28 19.55 -23.19 -35.93
CA GLN A 28 18.73 -22.88 -34.76
C GLN A 28 18.22 -21.43 -34.77
N ILE A 29 18.99 -20.47 -35.26
CA ILE A 29 18.55 -19.07 -35.46
C ILE A 29 17.53 -19.00 -36.60
N TYR A 30 17.79 -19.69 -37.72
CA TYR A 30 16.85 -19.79 -38.84
C TYR A 30 15.50 -20.38 -38.37
N ALA A 31 15.54 -21.51 -37.65
CA ALA A 31 14.34 -22.15 -37.10
C ALA A 31 13.61 -21.32 -36.02
N LEU A 32 14.26 -20.30 -35.43
CA LEU A 32 13.60 -19.31 -34.55
C LEU A 32 12.92 -18.18 -35.35
N GLY A 33 13.38 -17.89 -36.57
CA GLY A 33 12.72 -16.98 -37.51
C GLY A 33 11.50 -17.60 -38.20
N GLU A 34 11.53 -18.92 -38.41
CA GLU A 34 10.42 -19.74 -38.94
C GLU A 34 9.36 -20.10 -37.88
N VAL A 35 9.50 -19.64 -36.63
CA VAL A 35 8.40 -19.70 -35.66
C VAL A 35 7.33 -18.73 -36.11
N GLU A 36 6.15 -19.24 -36.49
CA GLU A 36 4.97 -18.40 -36.71
C GLU A 36 4.80 -17.46 -35.52
N LYS A 37 4.78 -16.15 -35.79
CA LYS A 37 4.46 -15.14 -34.79
C LYS A 37 3.04 -15.41 -34.31
N THR A 38 2.88 -15.96 -33.11
CA THR A 38 1.63 -16.56 -32.61
C THR A 38 0.59 -15.53 -32.16
N ASP A 39 0.46 -14.44 -32.92
CA ASP A 39 -0.57 -13.44 -32.77
C ASP A 39 -1.90 -14.08 -33.16
N GLY A 40 -2.81 -14.24 -32.19
CA GLY A 40 -4.18 -14.63 -32.50
C GLY A 40 -4.89 -13.51 -33.28
N PRO A 41 -5.98 -13.80 -34.01
CA PRO A 41 -6.77 -12.75 -34.69
C PRO A 41 -7.44 -11.75 -33.74
N GLU A 42 -7.37 -11.97 -32.43
CA GLU A 42 -7.82 -11.07 -31.35
C GLU A 42 -6.69 -10.15 -30.83
N ASP A 43 -5.45 -10.36 -31.25
CA ASP A 43 -4.29 -9.65 -30.72
C ASP A 43 -4.18 -8.25 -31.35
N ASN A 44 -4.33 -7.21 -30.54
CA ASN A 44 -4.52 -5.83 -31.00
C ASN A 44 -3.19 -5.11 -31.36
N LEU A 45 -2.23 -5.85 -31.93
CA LEU A 45 -0.91 -5.35 -32.28
C LEU A 45 -0.84 -4.86 -33.74
N PRO A 46 -0.27 -3.66 -34.02
CA PRO A 46 -0.06 -3.18 -35.39
C PRO A 46 0.83 -4.11 -36.23
N GLN A 47 0.52 -4.31 -37.51
CA GLN A 47 1.39 -5.11 -38.39
C GLN A 47 2.51 -4.25 -38.98
N GLY A 48 3.75 -4.45 -38.53
CA GLY A 48 4.92 -3.76 -39.08
C GLY A 48 6.13 -3.77 -38.16
N GLU A 49 7.03 -2.81 -38.37
CA GLU A 49 8.20 -2.54 -37.52
C GLU A 49 7.78 -2.07 -36.12
N GLU A 50 6.75 -1.20 -36.06
CA GLU A 50 6.05 -0.72 -34.85
C GLU A 50 5.61 -1.85 -33.91
N ARG A 51 5.34 -3.05 -34.44
CA ARG A 51 4.96 -4.22 -33.65
C ARG A 51 6.06 -4.64 -32.66
N SER A 52 7.32 -4.48 -33.06
CA SER A 52 8.48 -4.84 -32.25
C SER A 52 8.55 -3.95 -31.02
N GLU A 53 8.32 -2.65 -31.21
CA GLU A 53 8.34 -1.64 -30.16
C GLU A 53 7.15 -1.83 -29.21
N GLN A 54 5.93 -1.99 -29.75
CA GLN A 54 4.73 -2.21 -28.93
C GLN A 54 4.81 -3.51 -28.12
N PHE A 55 5.34 -4.60 -28.70
CA PHE A 55 5.57 -5.86 -27.98
C PHE A 55 6.58 -5.70 -26.83
N VAL A 56 7.69 -4.98 -27.05
CA VAL A 56 8.67 -4.71 -26.00
C VAL A 56 8.08 -3.85 -24.88
N LEU A 57 7.24 -2.86 -25.21
CA LEU A 57 6.54 -2.04 -24.22
C LEU A 57 5.56 -2.87 -23.38
N GLU A 58 4.63 -3.60 -24.01
CA GLU A 58 3.63 -4.45 -23.33
C GLU A 58 4.29 -5.50 -22.42
N VAL A 59 5.32 -6.18 -22.94
CA VAL A 59 6.10 -7.17 -22.16
C VAL A 59 6.84 -6.51 -21.00
N SER A 60 7.35 -5.28 -21.16
CA SER A 60 8.01 -4.56 -20.06
C SER A 60 7.03 -4.18 -18.94
N GLU A 61 5.84 -3.65 -19.26
CA GLU A 61 4.79 -3.36 -18.27
C GLU A 61 4.35 -4.64 -17.55
N TYR A 62 4.16 -5.73 -18.29
CA TYR A 62 3.81 -7.03 -17.71
C TYR A 62 4.87 -7.53 -16.72
N PHE A 63 6.16 -7.39 -17.03
CA PHE A 63 7.24 -7.78 -16.12
C PHE A 63 7.38 -6.85 -14.90
N GLU A 64 7.22 -5.53 -15.05
CA GLU A 64 7.18 -4.60 -13.91
C GLU A 64 6.01 -4.92 -12.96
N ARG A 65 4.84 -5.19 -13.52
CA ARG A 65 3.64 -5.62 -12.79
C ARG A 65 3.85 -6.96 -12.07
N LEU A 66 4.54 -7.91 -12.69
CA LEU A 66 4.89 -9.18 -12.05
C LEU A 66 5.88 -8.99 -10.89
N ASP A 67 6.92 -8.16 -11.02
CA ASP A 67 7.86 -7.92 -9.92
C ASP A 67 7.18 -7.17 -8.76
N ALA A 68 6.35 -6.15 -9.04
CA ALA A 68 5.56 -5.47 -8.02
C ALA A 68 4.69 -6.45 -7.20
N ILE A 69 4.02 -7.40 -7.86
CA ILE A 69 3.26 -8.47 -7.20
C ILE A 69 4.19 -9.41 -6.40
N GLN A 70 5.33 -9.79 -6.97
CA GLN A 70 6.30 -10.68 -6.31
C GLN A 70 6.91 -10.04 -5.06
N VAL A 71 7.24 -8.76 -5.11
CA VAL A 71 7.71 -7.94 -3.98
C VAL A 71 6.63 -7.83 -2.90
N ALA A 72 5.36 -7.59 -3.28
CA ALA A 72 4.24 -7.54 -2.34
C ALA A 72 3.99 -8.90 -1.64
N ILE A 73 4.13 -10.02 -2.35
CA ILE A 73 4.01 -11.37 -1.76
C ILE A 73 5.19 -11.65 -0.81
N ARG A 74 6.42 -11.28 -1.20
CA ARG A 74 7.61 -11.41 -0.32
C ARG A 74 7.47 -10.56 0.95
N SER A 75 7.06 -9.31 0.82
CA SER A 75 6.95 -8.38 1.94
C SER A 75 5.81 -8.76 2.90
N SER A 76 4.64 -9.14 2.39
CA SER A 76 3.53 -9.65 3.22
C SER A 76 3.88 -10.97 3.91
N LEU A 77 4.60 -11.88 3.25
CA LEU A 77 5.12 -13.10 3.89
C LEU A 77 6.16 -12.80 4.98
N ALA A 78 7.02 -11.80 4.80
CA ALA A 78 7.95 -11.34 5.83
C ALA A 78 7.21 -10.76 7.05
N HIS A 79 6.21 -9.90 6.82
CA HIS A 79 5.35 -9.37 7.88
C HIS A 79 4.59 -10.48 8.63
N MET A 80 4.03 -11.46 7.90
CA MET A 80 3.37 -12.64 8.52
C MET A 80 4.33 -13.54 9.30
N ARG A 81 5.62 -13.58 8.94
CA ARG A 81 6.65 -14.29 9.73
C ARG A 81 7.06 -13.52 10.96
N GLN A 82 7.07 -12.18 10.91
CA GLN A 82 7.45 -11.32 12.03
C GLN A 82 6.29 -11.08 13.02
N SER A 83 5.04 -11.12 12.58
CA SER A 83 3.86 -11.13 13.46
C SER A 83 3.57 -12.51 14.06
N ARG A 84 4.12 -13.59 13.48
CA ARG A 84 4.11 -14.94 14.05
C ARG A 84 5.07 -15.07 15.23
N ILE A 85 4.67 -14.50 16.37
CA ILE A 85 5.13 -14.93 17.68
C ILE A 85 4.84 -16.45 17.78
N ALA A 86 5.88 -17.26 17.97
CA ALA A 86 5.71 -18.70 18.16
C ALA A 86 4.90 -18.95 19.44
N PRO A 87 4.02 -19.97 19.51
CA PRO A 87 3.24 -20.23 20.73
C PRO A 87 4.12 -20.55 21.95
N SER A 88 5.35 -21.02 21.73
CA SER A 88 6.39 -21.21 22.77
C SER A 88 7.06 -19.90 23.23
N ALA A 89 6.94 -18.80 22.48
CA ALA A 89 7.37 -17.46 22.88
C ALA A 89 6.26 -16.69 23.62
N ILE A 90 5.01 -17.17 23.57
CA ILE A 90 3.92 -16.72 24.43
C ILE A 90 4.08 -17.38 25.81
N ASN A 91 5.12 -16.98 26.54
CA ASN A 91 5.29 -17.44 27.92
C ASN A 91 4.21 -16.82 28.80
N ALA A 92 3.31 -17.64 29.34
CA ALA A 92 2.24 -17.14 30.19
C ALA A 92 2.81 -16.49 31.46
N PRO A 93 2.22 -15.38 31.95
CA PRO A 93 2.55 -14.86 33.27
C PRO A 93 2.40 -15.95 34.33
N PRO A 94 3.29 -16.02 35.34
CA PRO A 94 3.23 -17.08 36.35
C PRO A 94 1.87 -17.08 37.07
N LEU A 95 1.39 -18.26 37.45
CA LEU A 95 0.07 -18.42 38.08
C LEU A 95 -0.04 -17.53 39.34
N GLY A 96 -0.93 -16.54 39.31
CA GLY A 96 -1.08 -15.51 40.34
C GLY A 96 -0.47 -14.15 40.00
N ALA A 97 0.11 -13.96 38.81
CA ALA A 97 0.61 -12.66 38.35
C ALA A 97 -0.52 -11.65 38.11
N ILE A 98 -0.74 -10.78 39.09
CA ILE A 98 -1.56 -9.58 38.95
C ILE A 98 -0.73 -8.56 38.15
N PRO A 99 -1.23 -8.01 37.03
CA PRO A 99 -0.50 -7.00 36.28
C PRO A 99 -0.35 -5.71 37.11
N PRO A 100 0.78 -4.97 37.00
CA PRO A 100 0.89 -3.67 37.62
C PRO A 100 -0.18 -2.73 37.04
N SER A 101 -0.81 -1.93 37.90
CA SER A 101 -1.92 -1.04 37.60
C SER A 101 -1.46 0.23 36.86
N LEU A 102 -0.73 0.05 35.76
CA LEU A 102 -0.15 1.13 34.97
C LEU A 102 -1.24 1.87 34.19
N GLY A 103 -1.73 2.97 34.76
CA GLY A 103 -2.92 3.70 34.30
C GLY A 103 -4.14 3.60 35.22
N VAL A 104 -4.09 2.76 36.27
CA VAL A 104 -5.23 2.45 37.17
C VAL A 104 -4.77 2.24 38.62
N GLY A 105 -3.64 2.83 39.02
CA GLY A 105 -3.01 2.55 40.30
C GLY A 105 -3.57 3.46 41.36
N LEU A 106 -4.31 2.91 42.34
CA LEU A 106 -4.82 3.61 43.53
C LEU A 106 -3.83 4.65 44.05
N PRO A 107 -4.32 5.78 44.59
CA PRO A 107 -3.11 7.11 45.24
C PRO A 107 -2.01 6.51 46.16
N VAL A 108 -1.06 7.34 46.61
CA VAL A 108 -0.49 7.13 47.95
C VAL A 108 -1.11 8.15 48.88
N THR A 109 -2.37 7.83 49.20
CA THR A 109 -3.03 8.26 50.42
C THR A 109 -2.21 7.85 51.67
N GLU A 110 -1.32 8.66 52.26
CA GLU A 110 -0.75 8.38 53.60
C GLU A 110 -0.93 9.56 54.59
N ASP A 111 -1.80 9.50 55.61
CA ASP A 111 -2.86 8.52 55.82
C ASP A 111 -3.80 8.36 54.61
N THR A 112 -4.02 9.31 53.70
CA THR A 112 -4.31 10.76 53.83
C THR A 112 -5.55 11.01 52.95
N THR A 113 -6.10 12.22 52.97
CA THR A 113 -7.38 12.58 52.37
C THR A 113 -7.27 12.87 50.86
N GLY A 114 -7.56 11.90 49.98
CA GLY A 114 -7.40 12.11 48.52
C GLY A 114 -7.99 11.08 47.53
N ALA A 115 -8.98 10.27 47.91
CA ALA A 115 -9.42 9.03 47.22
C ALA A 115 -9.56 9.01 45.67
N ASN A 116 -9.74 10.15 44.99
CA ASN A 116 -9.85 10.23 43.52
C ASN A 116 -8.54 10.57 42.79
N GLU A 117 -7.55 11.18 43.46
CA GLU A 117 -6.23 11.46 42.86
C GLU A 117 -5.29 10.25 42.91
N ALA A 118 -5.67 9.20 43.65
CA ALA A 118 -4.89 7.93 44.01
C ALA A 118 -4.94 7.27 42.55
N ASN A 119 -6.10 6.89 41.98
CA ASN A 119 -6.21 5.97 40.82
C ASN A 119 -5.68 6.54 39.49
N ARG A 120 -5.50 7.86 39.44
CA ARG A 120 -5.18 8.62 38.25
C ARG A 120 -3.74 8.36 37.83
N GLY A 121 -3.57 7.35 36.98
CA GLY A 121 -2.29 7.13 36.32
C GLY A 121 -1.85 8.39 35.55
N LEU A 122 -0.54 8.59 35.42
CA LEU A 122 0.09 9.75 34.77
C LEU A 122 -0.46 10.07 33.34
N GLN A 123 -1.11 9.10 32.70
CA GLN A 123 -1.82 9.31 31.44
C GLN A 123 -3.11 10.13 31.63
N GLU A 124 -3.93 9.82 32.63
CA GLU A 124 -5.17 10.55 32.93
C GLU A 124 -4.87 11.97 33.42
N GLU A 125 -3.89 12.14 34.31
CA GLU A 125 -3.47 13.45 34.83
C GLU A 125 -2.98 14.39 33.71
N ARG A 126 -2.31 13.82 32.69
CA ARG A 126 -1.91 14.56 31.49
C ARG A 126 -3.07 14.85 30.54
N VAL A 127 -3.99 13.90 30.31
CA VAL A 127 -5.19 14.13 29.48
C VAL A 127 -6.08 15.22 30.09
N ASP A 128 -6.28 15.21 31.41
CA ASP A 128 -6.97 16.28 32.13
C ASP A 128 -6.28 17.64 31.91
N ARG A 129 -4.95 17.69 32.06
CA ARG A 129 -4.16 18.93 31.89
C ARG A 129 -4.29 19.50 30.47
N ASP A 130 -4.14 18.65 29.46
CA ASP A 130 -4.26 19.03 28.05
C ASP A 130 -5.70 19.49 27.73
N ALA A 131 -6.72 18.86 28.34
CA ALA A 131 -8.12 19.27 28.22
C ALA A 131 -8.41 20.63 28.87
N TRP A 132 -7.87 20.92 30.07
CA TRP A 132 -8.04 22.22 30.74
C TRP A 132 -7.41 23.37 29.94
N VAL A 133 -6.27 23.14 29.29
CA VAL A 133 -5.66 24.12 28.36
C VAL A 133 -6.58 24.39 27.16
N GLY A 134 -7.16 23.34 26.56
CA GLY A 134 -8.12 23.48 25.46
C GLY A 134 -9.40 24.22 25.84
N ILE A 135 -9.93 23.99 27.05
CA ILE A 135 -11.10 24.71 27.59
C ILE A 135 -10.78 26.20 27.78
N LEU A 136 -9.61 26.55 28.32
CA LEU A 136 -9.20 27.93 28.54
C LEU A 136 -9.05 28.72 27.23
N ASP A 137 -8.43 28.12 26.23
CA ASP A 137 -8.30 28.69 24.88
C ASP A 137 -9.69 28.90 24.24
N ALA A 138 -10.57 27.89 24.29
CA ALA A 138 -11.94 28.01 23.78
C ALA A 138 -12.74 29.14 24.46
N LEU A 139 -12.62 29.30 25.78
CA LEU A 139 -13.27 30.40 26.52
C LEU A 139 -12.68 31.77 26.18
N THR A 140 -11.36 31.85 25.99
CA THR A 140 -10.68 33.10 25.58
C THR A 140 -11.12 33.53 24.18
N ARG A 141 -11.26 32.59 23.24
CA ARG A 141 -11.82 32.84 21.90
C ARG A 141 -13.27 33.33 21.96
N LEU A 142 -14.10 32.74 22.80
CA LEU A 142 -15.50 33.17 22.99
C LEU A 142 -15.61 34.55 23.64
N GLN A 143 -14.73 34.89 24.59
CA GLN A 143 -14.64 36.24 25.14
C GLN A 143 -14.26 37.26 24.07
N ALA A 144 -13.20 36.99 23.30
CA ALA A 144 -12.75 37.87 22.21
C ALA A 144 -13.83 38.09 21.13
N ALA A 145 -14.59 37.05 20.78
CA ALA A 145 -15.74 37.18 19.87
C ALA A 145 -16.84 38.07 20.47
N LYS A 146 -17.21 37.86 21.73
CA LYS A 146 -18.23 38.67 22.42
C LYS A 146 -17.82 40.13 22.58
N GLU A 147 -16.55 40.41 22.83
CA GLU A 147 -16.02 41.78 22.89
C GLU A 147 -16.04 42.47 21.52
N GLN A 148 -16.01 41.72 20.42
CA GLN A 148 -16.26 42.25 19.07
C GLN A 148 -17.76 42.49 18.80
N GLU A 149 -18.66 41.65 19.30
CA GLU A 149 -20.12 41.82 19.15
C GLU A 149 -20.68 43.04 19.91
N VAL A 150 -20.06 43.45 21.02
CA VAL A 150 -20.53 44.60 21.84
C VAL A 150 -20.16 45.97 21.23
N GLN A 151 -19.13 46.04 20.38
CA GLN A 151 -18.64 47.30 19.81
C GLN A 151 -19.47 47.89 18.63
N PRO A 152 -20.06 47.14 17.67
CA PRO A 152 -20.78 47.74 16.54
C PRO A 152 -22.04 48.53 16.91
N GLU A 153 -22.83 48.10 17.91
CA GLU A 153 -24.08 48.80 18.29
C GLU A 153 -23.79 50.22 18.82
N ALA A 154 -22.67 50.40 19.53
CA ALA A 154 -22.24 51.69 20.08
C ALA A 154 -21.89 52.74 19.01
N HIS A 155 -21.68 52.34 17.75
CA HIS A 155 -21.44 53.27 16.63
C HIS A 155 -22.67 53.48 15.75
N GLN A 156 -23.54 52.48 15.57
CA GLN A 156 -24.78 52.65 14.80
C GLN A 156 -25.81 53.57 15.50
N ALA A 157 -25.78 53.66 16.83
CA ALA A 157 -26.68 54.51 17.61
C ALA A 157 -26.50 56.03 17.39
N MET A 158 -25.41 56.50 16.75
CA MET A 158 -25.20 57.93 16.48
C MET A 158 -25.66 58.41 15.10
N ASP A 159 -25.81 57.53 14.09
CA ASP A 159 -26.02 57.95 12.69
C ASP A 159 -27.50 58.08 12.28
N THR A 160 -28.43 57.95 13.24
CA THR A 160 -29.89 58.01 13.04
C THR A 160 -30.53 59.34 13.48
N ARG A 161 -29.72 60.41 13.66
CA ARG A 161 -30.19 61.78 13.94
C ARG A 161 -29.62 62.78 12.93
N LYS A 162 -30.34 62.95 11.82
CA LYS A 162 -30.14 63.99 10.81
C LYS A 162 -31.49 64.42 10.23
#